data_AF-A0A2E7ZH89-F1
#
_entry.id   AF-A0A2E7ZH89-F1
#
_cell.length_a   1.000
_cell.length_b   1.000
_cell.length_c   1.000
_cell.angle_alpha   90.00
_cell.angle_beta   90.00
_cell.angle_gamma   90.00
#
_symmetry.space_group_name_H-M   'P 1'
#
loop_
_entity.id
_entity.type
_entity.pdbx_description
1 polymer ?
#
loop_
_entity_poly.entity_id
_entity_poly.type
_entity_poly.pdbx_seq_one_letter_code
_entity_poly.pdbx_strand_id
1 'polypeptide(L)' 'MNIQAIQTGVSGEISLQNRIVSAALLGLAGLGLLFLVGFAHGPENTLHNAAHDTRHAFTFPCH' A
#
# COMPACT_ATOMS: atom_id res chain seq x y z
N MET A 1 -22.43 42.82 -7.42
CA MET A 1 -21.69 41.57 -7.68
C MET A 1 -21.72 40.73 -6.40
N ASN A 2 -22.39 39.57 -6.42
CA ASN A 2 -22.55 38.72 -5.24
C ASN A 2 -21.36 37.75 -5.13
N ILE A 3 -20.47 37.99 -4.17
CA ILE A 3 -19.26 37.20 -3.89
C ILE A 3 -19.55 35.80 -3.31
N GLN A 4 -20.80 35.52 -2.92
CA GLN A 4 -21.17 34.27 -2.25
C GLN A 4 -21.07 33.02 -3.15
N ALA A 5 -21.04 33.18 -4.48
CA ALA A 5 -20.90 32.07 -5.43
C ALA A 5 -19.46 31.54 -5.54
N ILE A 6 -18.45 32.27 -5.04
CA ILE A 6 -17.03 31.86 -5.12
C ILE A 6 -16.64 30.99 -3.90
N GLN A 7 -17.31 31.17 -2.75
CA GLN A 7 -17.00 30.41 -1.53
C GLN A 7 -17.54 28.98 -1.53
N THR A 8 -18.51 28.66 -2.40
CA THR A 8 -19.08 27.31 -2.49
C THR A 8 -18.14 26.29 -3.13
N GLY A 9 -17.10 26.73 -3.83
CA GLY A 9 -16.08 25.86 -4.44
C GLY A 9 -14.93 25.44 -3.50
N VAL A 10 -14.81 26.06 -2.32
CA VAL A 10 -13.70 25.83 -1.36
C VAL A 10 -14.22 25.48 0.05
N SER A 11 -15.52 25.19 0.18
CA SER A 11 -16.15 24.88 1.48
C SER A 11 -16.73 23.46 1.49
N GLY A 12 -15.97 22.48 1.01
CA GLY A 12 -16.26 21.09 1.31
C GLY A 12 -15.68 20.78 2.69
N GLU A 13 -16.52 20.73 3.74
CA GLU A 13 -16.07 20.18 5.01
C GLU A 13 -15.63 18.73 4.79
N ILE A 14 -14.32 18.51 4.69
CA ILE A 14 -13.75 17.16 4.64
C ILE A 14 -13.96 16.56 6.03
N SER A 15 -14.94 15.66 6.13
CA SER A 15 -15.26 14.97 7.37
C SER A 15 -14.02 14.29 7.96
N LEU A 16 -13.97 14.20 9.29
CA LEU A 16 -12.90 13.48 10.00
C LEU A 16 -12.72 12.06 9.43
N GLN A 17 -13.82 11.40 9.08
CA GLN A 17 -13.81 10.08 8.48
C GLN A 17 -13.07 10.06 7.13
N ASN A 18 -13.31 11.03 6.24
CA ASN A 18 -12.57 11.15 4.99
C ASN A 18 -11.07 11.39 5.21
N ARG A 19 -10.71 12.17 6.24
CA ARG A 19 -9.30 12.40 6.60
C ARG A 19 -8.63 11.14 7.11
N ILE A 20 -9.31 10.37 7.94
CA ILE A 20 -8.78 9.10 8.47
C ILE A 20 -8.62 8.08 7.34
N VAL A 21 -9.61 7.95 6.46
CA VAL A 21 -9.54 7.00 5.33
C VAL A 21 -8.40 7.38 4.38
N SER A 22 -8.28 8.66 4.01
CA SER A 22 -7.18 9.12 3.15
C SER A 22 -5.81 8.95 3.81
N ALA A 23 -5.67 9.27 5.10
CA ALA A 23 -4.43 9.06 5.85
C ALA A 23 -4.07 7.57 5.96
N ALA A 24 -5.05 6.70 6.19
CA ALA A 24 -4.84 5.26 6.25
C ALA A 24 -4.38 4.69 4.90
N LEU A 25 -5.02 5.09 3.81
CA LEU A 25 -4.64 4.67 2.45
C LEU A 25 -3.23 5.12 2.09
N LEU A 26 -2.90 6.39 2.34
CA LEU A 26 -1.56 6.93 2.09
C LEU A 26 -0.51 6.30 3.01
N GLY A 27 -0.87 6.04 4.27
CA GLY A 27 -0.01 5.35 5.23
C GLY A 27 0.30 3.92 4.81
N LEU A 28 -0.72 3.15 4.39
CA LEU A 28 -0.55 1.80 3.87
C LEU A 28 0.26 1.78 2.58
N ALA A 29 0.00 2.71 1.66
CA ALA A 29 0.80 2.85 0.44
C ALA A 29 2.26 3.18 0.75
N GLY A 30 2.51 4.10 1.69
CA GLY A 30 3.85 4.45 2.16
C GLY A 30 4.58 3.28 2.81
N LEU A 31 3.92 2.54 3.71
CA LEU A 31 4.46 1.32 4.29
C LEU A 31 4.75 0.27 3.22
N GLY A 32 3.85 0.11 2.24
CA GLY A 32 4.06 -0.79 1.10
C GLY A 32 5.29 -0.43 0.29
N LEU A 33 5.51 0.86 0.01
CA LEU A 33 6.71 1.33 -0.68
C LEU A 33 7.99 1.06 0.14
N LEU A 34 7.99 1.34 1.44
CA LEU A 34 9.13 1.05 2.31
C LEU A 34 9.44 -0.45 2.38
N PHE A 35 8.39 -1.27 2.49
CA PHE A 35 8.50 -2.73 2.45
C PHE A 35 9.13 -3.18 1.13
N LEU A 36 8.53 -2.81 -0.01
CA LEU A 36 9.01 -3.21 -1.34
C LEU A 36 10.42 -2.72 -1.63
N VAL A 37 10.78 -1.48 -1.24
CA VAL A 37 12.15 -0.95 -1.39
C VAL A 37 13.15 -1.74 -0.55
N GLY A 38 12.76 -2.17 0.65
CA GLY A 38 13.57 -3.05 1.49
C GLY A 38 13.90 -4.40 0.83
N PHE A 39 12.99 -4.92 -0.01
CA PHE A 39 13.20 -6.12 -0.82
C PHE A 39 13.74 -5.84 -2.23
N ALA A 40 13.83 -4.58 -2.64
CA ALA A 40 14.36 -4.19 -3.95
C ALA A 40 15.89 -4.28 -4.02
N HIS A 41 16.57 -4.21 -2.86
CA HIS A 41 18.04 -4.32 -2.74
C HIS A 41 18.50 -5.44 -1.79
N GLY A 42 17.57 -6.12 -1.11
CA GLY A 42 17.84 -7.32 -0.30
C GLY A 42 17.97 -8.55 -1.21
N PRO A 43 18.83 -9.52 -0.84
CA PRO A 43 19.55 -10.37 -1.77
C PRO A 43 18.57 -10.95 -2.77
N GLU A 44 18.89 -10.82 -4.05
CA GLU A 44 18.16 -11.28 -5.25
C GLU A 44 17.55 -12.70 -5.14
N ASN A 45 18.00 -13.44 -4.13
CA ASN A 45 17.68 -14.81 -3.82
C ASN A 45 16.57 -14.96 -2.76
N THR A 46 16.11 -13.93 -2.04
CA THR A 46 15.14 -14.16 -0.93
C THR A 46 13.75 -14.51 -1.45
N LEU A 47 13.16 -13.69 -2.32
CA LEU A 47 11.85 -13.98 -2.89
C LEU A 47 11.92 -15.13 -3.91
N HIS A 48 13.03 -15.22 -4.65
CA HIS A 48 13.26 -16.30 -5.61
C HIS A 48 13.49 -17.65 -4.89
N ASN A 49 14.32 -17.70 -3.84
CA ASN A 49 14.51 -18.91 -3.04
C ASN A 49 13.25 -19.27 -2.26
N ALA A 50 12.46 -18.32 -1.77
CA ALA A 50 11.17 -18.65 -1.16
C ALA A 50 10.24 -19.37 -2.14
N ALA A 51 10.19 -18.92 -3.41
CA ALA A 51 9.43 -19.61 -4.45
C ALA A 51 10.00 -21.01 -4.75
N HIS A 52 11.33 -21.16 -4.81
CA HIS A 52 11.94 -22.49 -4.98
C HIS A 52 11.70 -23.41 -3.77
N ASP A 53 11.83 -22.90 -2.55
CA ASP A 53 11.61 -23.64 -1.30
C ASP A 53 10.15 -24.07 -1.15
N THR A 54 9.19 -23.29 -1.66
CA THR A 54 7.78 -23.76 -1.70
C THR A 54 7.64 -24.99 -2.58
N ARG A 55 8.29 -25.05 -3.76
CA ARG A 55 8.23 -26.23 -4.63
C ARG A 55 8.87 -27.46 -3.99
N HIS A 56 9.90 -27.27 -3.16
CA HIS A 56 10.50 -28.34 -2.35
C HIS A 56 9.61 -28.78 -1.18
N ALA A 57 8.89 -27.86 -0.52
CA ALA A 57 7.97 -28.16 0.55
C ALA A 57 6.63 -28.78 0.07
N PHE A 58 6.21 -28.47 -1.17
CA PHE A 58 4.98 -28.99 -1.79
C PHE A 58 5.18 -30.28 -2.60
N THR A 59 6.41 -30.79 -2.73
CA THR A 59 6.61 -32.20 -3.11
C THR A 59 6.15 -33.08 -1.95
N PHE A 60 4.83 -33.32 -1.89
CA PHE A 60 4.28 -34.44 -1.14
C PHE A 60 4.96 -35.72 -1.62
N PRO A 61 5.50 -36.56 -0.71
CA PRO A 61 6.07 -37.84 -1.10
C PRO A 61 4.97 -38.67 -1.76
N CYS A 62 5.16 -39.03 -3.03
CA CYS A 62 4.27 -39.91 -3.77
C CYS A 62 4.63 -41.39 -3.62
N HIS A 63 5.36 -41.72 -2.54
CA HIS A 63 5.42 -43.06 -1.96
C HIS A 63 5.60 -42.97 -0.44
#